data_AF-A0A7C4UPJ0-F1
#
_entry.id   AF-A0A7C4UPJ0-F1
#
_cell.length_a   1.000
_cell.length_b   1.000
_cell.length_c   1.000
_cell.angle_alpha   90.00
_cell.angle_beta   90.00
_cell.angle_gamma   90.00
#
_symmetry.space_group_name_H-M   'P 1'
#
loop_
_entity.id
_entity.type
_entity.pdbx_description
1 polymer ?
#
loop_
_entity_poly.entity_id
_entity_poly.type
_entity_poly.pdbx_seq_one_letter_code
_entity_poly.pdbx_strand_id
1 'polypeptide(L)'
;MLPINRYLQEQFIHQKLKMIMEYQKIESQESKYFKTVKEMCRFYGISRKTFYKYLKQFNISQSNLECLLPHSRDNPRRIGISLPKNWNS
;
A
#
# COMPACT_ATOMS: atom_id res chain seq x y z
N MET A 1 -17.24 8.83 -18.73
CA MET A 1 -17.16 8.17 -17.41
C MET A 1 -16.09 7.08 -17.50
N LEU A 2 -14.97 7.21 -16.77
CA LEU A 2 -13.97 6.13 -16.71
C LEU A 2 -14.53 4.97 -15.88
N PRO A 3 -14.31 3.70 -16.27
CA PRO A 3 -14.84 2.56 -15.52
C PRO A 3 -14.28 2.57 -14.11
N ILE A 4 -15.17 2.49 -13.11
CA ILE A 4 -14.92 2.52 -11.65
C ILE A 4 -13.73 1.63 -11.22
N ASN A 5 -13.46 0.57 -11.98
CA ASN A 5 -12.37 -0.37 -11.73
C ASN A 5 -10.97 0.25 -11.85
N ARG A 6 -10.73 1.09 -12.87
CA ARG A 6 -9.39 1.70 -13.09
C ARG A 6 -9.03 2.68 -11.97
N TYR A 7 -9.98 3.52 -11.56
CA TYR A 7 -9.77 4.49 -10.48
C TYR A 7 -9.44 3.83 -9.14
N LEU A 8 -10.15 2.75 -8.79
CA LEU A 8 -9.87 2.01 -7.54
C LEU A 8 -8.49 1.35 -7.56
N GLN A 9 -8.09 0.78 -8.71
CA GLN A 9 -6.75 0.22 -8.88
C GLN A 9 -5.67 1.29 -8.69
N GLU A 10 -5.85 2.48 -9.26
CA GLU A 10 -4.95 3.62 -9.11
C GLU A 10 -4.84 4.06 -7.64
N GLN A 11 -5.95 4.10 -6.88
CA GLN A 11 -5.92 4.43 -5.45
C GLN A 11 -5.10 3.41 -4.63
N PHE A 12 -5.23 2.12 -4.93
CA PHE A 12 -4.43 1.09 -4.25
C PHE A 12 -2.95 1.16 -4.62
N ILE A 13 -2.62 1.40 -5.89
CA ILE A 13 -1.23 1.63 -6.31
C ILE A 13 -0.65 2.84 -5.57
N HIS A 14 -1.39 3.95 -5.54
CA HIS A 14 -0.95 5.18 -4.89
C HIS A 14 -0.69 4.99 -3.40
N GLN A 15 -1.58 4.28 -2.70
CA GLN A 15 -1.39 3.96 -1.30
C GLN A 15 -0.13 3.10 -1.09
N LYS A 16 0.08 2.08 -1.93
CA LYS A 16 1.27 1.23 -1.86
C LYS A 16 2.57 2.00 -2.08
N LEU A 17 2.60 2.88 -3.07
CA LEU A 17 3.74 3.76 -3.35
C LEU A 17 4.04 4.70 -2.20
N LYS A 18 3.01 5.36 -1.64
CA LYS A 18 3.18 6.22 -0.47
C LYS A 18 3.86 5.49 0.68
N MET A 19 3.45 4.26 0.97
CA MET A 19 4.10 3.46 2.02
C MET A 19 5.57 3.15 1.69
N ILE A 20 5.89 2.82 0.43
CA ILE A 20 7.27 2.55 0.01
C ILE A 20 8.15 3.81 0.16
N MET A 21 7.63 4.97 -0.24
CA MET A 21 8.36 6.24 -0.09
C MET A 21 8.56 6.62 1.38
N GLU A 22 7.54 6.44 2.24
CA GLU A 22 7.68 6.69 3.67
C GLU A 22 8.69 5.73 4.31
N TYR A 23 8.73 4.46 3.89
CA TYR A 23 9.76 3.51 4.31
C TYR A 23 11.17 3.98 3.94
N GLN A 24 11.39 4.47 2.71
CA GLN A 24 12.70 5.00 2.31
C GLN A 24 13.15 6.15 3.21
N LYS A 25 12.23 7.05 3.59
CA LYS A 25 12.53 8.15 4.53
C LYS A 25 12.81 7.65 5.96
N ILE A 26 12.16 6.58 6.39
CA ILE A 26 12.44 5.98 7.71
C ILE A 26 13.86 5.40 7.72
N GLU A 27 14.25 4.67 6.66
CA GLU A 27 15.60 4.10 6.52
C GLU A 27 16.67 5.19 6.41
N SER A 28 16.40 6.30 5.69
CA SER A 28 17.31 7.44 5.62
C SER A 28 17.28 8.34 6.86
N GLN A 29 16.44 8.04 7.85
CA GLN A 29 16.22 8.86 9.06
C GLN A 29 15.70 10.29 8.78
N GLU A 30 15.09 10.51 7.62
CA GLU A 30 14.51 11.80 7.20
C GLU A 30 12.98 11.85 7.36
N SER A 31 12.36 10.77 7.85
CA SER A 31 10.92 10.73 8.06
C SER A 31 10.50 11.68 9.19
N LYS A 32 9.57 12.60 8.86
CA LYS A 32 8.95 13.51 9.82
C LYS A 32 7.75 12.90 10.55
N TYR A 33 7.17 11.84 9.98
CA TYR A 33 5.87 11.31 10.42
C TYR A 33 5.99 9.99 11.18
N PHE A 34 6.99 9.17 10.86
CA PHE A 34 7.14 7.83 11.42
C PHE A 34 8.59 7.62 11.86
N LYS A 35 8.80 7.13 13.09
CA LYS A 35 10.14 6.76 13.56
C LYS A 35 10.49 5.33 13.17
N THR A 36 9.47 4.48 12.99
CA THR A 36 9.67 3.06 12.68
C THR A 36 8.67 2.54 11.65
N VAL A 37 9.06 1.48 10.93
CA VAL A 37 8.18 0.75 10.01
C VAL A 37 6.93 0.21 10.72
N LYS A 38 7.04 -0.14 12.01
CA LYS A 38 5.91 -0.61 12.83
C LYS A 38 4.83 0.48 12.98
N GLU A 39 5.23 1.72 13.25
CA GLU A 39 4.33 2.86 13.37
C GLU A 39 3.65 3.18 12.03
N MET A 40 4.43 3.22 10.95
CA MET A 40 3.91 3.40 9.59
C MET A 40 2.85 2.34 9.27
N CYS A 41 3.15 1.05 9.46
CA CYS A 41 2.19 -0.03 9.18
C CYS A 41 0.91 0.08 10.02
N ARG A 42 1.02 0.48 11.29
CA ARG A 42 -0.13 0.69 12.18
C ARG A 42 -1.02 1.83 11.68
N PHE A 43 -0.43 2.92 11.18
CA PHE A 43 -1.17 4.05 10.60
C PHE A 43 -1.95 3.64 9.34
N TYR A 44 -1.33 2.87 8.45
CA TYR A 44 -1.98 2.39 7.22
C TYR A 44 -2.90 1.17 7.42
N GLY A 45 -3.01 0.64 8.64
CA GLY A 45 -3.89 -0.49 8.94
C GLY A 45 -3.46 -1.83 8.32
N ILE A 46 -2.16 -2.02 8.06
CA ILE A 46 -1.63 -3.27 7.49
C ILE A 46 -0.59 -3.93 8.39
N SER A 47 -0.35 -5.22 8.18
CA SER A 47 0.75 -5.92 8.85
C SER A 47 2.10 -5.57 8.20
N ARG A 48 3.18 -5.62 8.99
CA ARG A 48 4.56 -5.49 8.47
C ARG A 48 4.87 -6.55 7.40
N LYS A 49 4.37 -7.78 7.57
CA LYS A 49 4.53 -8.87 6.58
C LYS A 49 3.90 -8.50 5.24
N THR A 50 2.71 -7.89 5.27
CA THR A 50 2.02 -7.39 4.08
C THR A 50 2.83 -6.29 3.40
N PHE A 51 3.35 -5.32 4.18
CA PHE A 51 4.20 -4.26 3.65
C PHE A 51 5.47 -4.79 2.96
N TYR A 52 6.23 -5.69 3.60
CA TYR A 52 7.44 -6.24 3.00
C TYR A 52 7.16 -7.07 1.74
N LYS A 53 5.97 -7.66 1.60
CA LYS A 53 5.54 -8.30 0.33
C LYS A 53 5.43 -7.26 -0.78
N TYR A 54 4.84 -6.09 -0.51
CA TYR A 54 4.74 -4.99 -1.49
C TYR A 54 6.13 -4.44 -1.86
N LEU A 55 7.00 -4.24 -0.87
CA LEU A 55 8.37 -3.78 -1.09
C LEU A 55 9.17 -4.77 -1.96
N LYS A 56 9.06 -6.07 -1.67
CA LYS A 56 9.69 -7.12 -2.48
C LYS A 56 9.21 -7.10 -3.93
N GLN A 57 7.91 -6.94 -4.15
CA GLN A 57 7.34 -6.84 -5.50
C GLN A 57 7.90 -5.62 -6.23
N PHE A 58 7.93 -4.46 -5.58
CA PHE A 58 8.46 -3.23 -6.17
C PHE A 58 9.94 -3.34 -6.56
N ASN A 59 10.77 -3.93 -5.70
CA ASN A 59 12.21 -4.11 -5.94
C ASN A 59 12.50 -5.10 -7.07
N ILE A 60 11.74 -6.20 -7.16
CA ILE A 60 11.89 -7.20 -8.24
C ILE A 60 11.55 -6.58 -9.60
N SER A 61 10.55 -5.71 -9.61
CA SER A 61 10.01 -5.13 -10.83
C SER A 61 10.77 -3.91 -11.34
N GLN A 62 11.93 -3.59 -10.76
CA GLN A 62 12.74 -2.41 -11.10
C GLN A 62 11.90 -1.13 -11.21
N SER A 63 10.98 -0.91 -10.26
CA SER A 63 10.07 0.25 -10.24
C SER A 63 8.90 0.22 -11.25
N ASN A 64 8.56 -0.93 -11.84
CA ASN A 64 7.31 -1.05 -12.61
C ASN A 64 6.09 -1.01 -11.69
N LEU A 65 5.33 0.09 -11.79
CA LEU A 65 4.12 0.41 -11.04
C LEU A 65 3.00 -0.62 -11.19
N GLU A 66 2.95 -1.29 -12.34
CA GLU A 66 1.94 -2.32 -12.66
C GLU A 66 2.03 -3.51 -11.70
N CYS A 67 3.19 -3.76 -11.10
CA CYS A 67 3.37 -4.86 -10.14
C CYS A 67 2.74 -4.57 -8.76
N LEU A 68 2.29 -3.33 -8.53
CA LEU A 68 1.49 -2.96 -7.37
C LEU A 68 -0.02 -3.12 -7.61
N LEU A 69 -0.45 -3.47 -8.83
CA LEU A 69 -1.85 -3.72 -9.12
C LEU A 69 -2.39 -4.92 -8.31
N PRO A 70 -3.66 -4.88 -7.89
CA PRO A 70 -4.32 -6.07 -7.37
C PRO A 70 -4.47 -7.09 -8.50
N HIS A 71 -3.81 -8.24 -8.39
CA HIS A 71 -4.10 -9.35 -9.29
C HIS A 71 -5.44 -9.97 -8.88
N SER A 72 -6.18 -10.49 -9.87
CA SER A 72 -7.50 -11.10 -9.71
C SER A 72 -7.60 -12.27 -8.72
N ARG A 73 -6.46 -12.74 -8.17
CA ARG A 73 -6.38 -13.74 -7.08
C ARG A 73 -6.36 -13.13 -5.66
N ASP A 74 -6.15 -11.82 -5.54
CA ASP A 74 -6.19 -11.10 -4.27
C ASP A 74 -7.65 -10.74 -3.92
N ASN A 75 -8.38 -11.75 -3.43
CA ASN A 75 -9.72 -11.55 -2.88
C ASN A 75 -9.65 -10.51 -1.73
N PRO A 76 -10.37 -9.37 -1.81
CA PRO A 76 -10.31 -8.34 -0.77
C PRO A 76 -10.68 -8.85 0.63
N ARG A 77 -11.46 -9.95 0.70
CA ARG A 77 -11.82 -10.61 1.97
C ARG A 77 -10.65 -11.34 2.64
N ARG A 78 -9.56 -11.66 1.93
CA ARG A 78 -8.38 -12.36 2.47
C ARG A 78 -7.28 -11.43 2.96
N ILE A 79 -7.28 -10.16 2.54
CA ILE A 79 -6.15 -9.25 2.79
C ILE A 79 -6.26 -8.55 4.16
N GLY A 80 -7.36 -8.75 4.91
CA GLY A 80 -7.55 -8.14 6.23
C GLY A 80 -7.55 -6.61 6.21
N ILE A 81 -7.71 -6.01 5.02
CA ILE A 81 -7.84 -4.56 4.88
C ILE A 81 -9.29 -4.23 5.22
N SER A 82 -9.54 -3.84 6.46
CA SER A 82 -10.80 -3.19 6.82
C SER A 82 -10.93 -1.91 6.01
N LEU A 83 -11.92 -1.86 5.12
CA LEU A 83 -12.35 -0.63 4.46
C LEU A 83 -12.62 0.45 5.52
N PRO A 84 -12.28 1.73 5.27
CA PRO A 84 -12.64 2.82 6.17
C PRO A 84 -14.15 2.78 6.45
N LYS A 85 -14.53 2.77 7.73
CA LYS A 85 -15.94 2.75 8.16
C LYS A 85 -16.56 4.14 8.00
N ASN A 86 -16.86 4.53 6.77
CA ASN A 86 -17.70 5.68 6.45
C ASN A 86 -17.97 5.74 4.95
N TRP A 87 -18.85 4.85 4.49
CA TRP A 87 -19.70 5.13 3.33
C TRP A 87 -21.09 4.57 3.61
N ASN A 88 -21.90 5.39 4.28
CA ASN A 88 -23.36 5.34 4.30
C ASN A 88 -23.87 6.64 4.95
N SER A 89 -24.17 7.62 4.11
CA SER A 89 -25.35 8.48 4.19
C SER A 89 -25.69 8.93 2.79
#